data_AF-K1STJ7-F1
#
_entry.id   AF-K1STJ7-F1
#
_cell.length_a   1.000
_cell.length_b   1.000
_cell.length_c   1.000
_cell.angle_alpha   90.00
_cell.angle_beta   90.00
_cell.angle_gamma   90.00
#
_symmetry.space_group_name_H-M   'P 1'
#
loop_
_entity.id
_entity.type
_entity.pdbx_description
1 polymer ?
#
loop_
_entity_poly.entity_id
_entity_poly.type
_entity_poly.pdbx_seq_one_letter_code
_entity_poly.pdbx_strand_id
1 'polypeptide(L)'
;QKLLWPRVGICTEDRLYYRMKAPSFRDEGDILRIEQGERVCFDTYFNSVSADKWRRYTAAQNFSLRLKLSGKLRVVLCSRHFINSQSVRAVLAEKVVQADSVQEFCFDFPKGADGMLFFELQALSGNAAYCGGAYECDAAEKDVQPVKIGVDICTFRREPFVMGNIARMRSDILENAASPLHNHMEVFVSDNGQTLDYDKLNSDTVHVVPNANVGGAGGFTRGMIEILKAN
;
A
#
# COMPACT_ATOMS: atom_id res chain seq x y z
N GLN A 1 -6.98 -2.94 1.15
CA GLN A 1 -5.63 -2.37 1.33
C GLN A 1 -4.85 -3.24 2.32
N LYS A 2 -3.74 -3.87 1.90
CA LYS A 2 -2.86 -4.63 2.82
C LYS A 2 -2.18 -3.68 3.82
N LEU A 3 -2.01 -4.15 5.05
CA LEU A 3 -1.16 -3.49 6.04
C LEU A 3 0.29 -3.81 5.73
N LEU A 4 1.11 -2.77 5.66
CA LEU A 4 2.48 -2.84 5.21
C LEU A 4 3.47 -2.76 6.37
N TRP A 5 4.67 -3.21 6.08
CA TRP A 5 5.80 -3.19 6.98
C TRP A 5 6.96 -2.38 6.39
N PRO A 6 7.81 -1.78 7.24
CA PRO A 6 9.11 -1.29 6.83
C PRO A 6 9.90 -2.40 6.12
N ARG A 7 10.51 -2.09 4.97
CA ARG A 7 11.27 -3.03 4.14
C ARG A 7 12.58 -2.42 3.70
N VAL A 8 13.67 -3.15 3.91
CA VAL A 8 15.00 -2.78 3.42
C VAL A 8 14.97 -2.63 1.90
N GLY A 9 15.61 -1.58 1.38
CA GLY A 9 15.61 -1.25 -0.04
C GLY A 9 14.34 -0.56 -0.55
N ILE A 10 13.25 -0.49 0.24
CA ILE A 10 12.03 0.25 -0.11
C ILE A 10 11.85 1.46 0.82
N CYS A 11 11.60 1.24 2.10
CA CYS A 11 11.47 2.28 3.11
C CYS A 11 11.61 1.67 4.51
N THR A 12 12.53 2.20 5.31
CA THR A 12 12.83 1.76 6.67
C THR A 12 12.39 2.77 7.73
N GLU A 13 11.59 3.77 7.37
CA GLU A 13 11.06 4.76 8.31
C GLU A 13 9.82 4.19 9.02
N ASP A 14 10.05 3.58 10.17
CA ASP A 14 9.01 2.91 10.99
C ASP A 14 7.78 3.78 11.23
N ARG A 15 7.95 5.10 11.44
CA ARG A 15 6.86 6.02 11.75
C ARG A 15 5.85 6.20 10.62
N LEU A 16 6.18 5.78 9.40
CA LEU A 16 5.25 5.73 8.26
C LEU A 16 4.33 4.50 8.29
N TYR A 17 4.65 3.49 9.11
CA TYR A 17 3.94 2.22 9.19
C TYR A 17 3.25 2.01 10.54
N TYR A 18 3.92 2.28 11.65
CA TYR A 18 3.35 2.18 12.99
C TYR A 18 4.05 3.13 13.97
N ARG A 19 3.44 3.35 15.13
CA ARG A 19 4.02 4.13 16.23
C ARG A 19 3.92 3.31 17.50
N MET A 20 5.05 3.03 18.11
CA MET A 20 5.14 2.31 19.38
C MET A 20 6.21 2.94 20.27
N LYS A 21 6.15 2.60 21.55
CA LYS A 21 7.22 2.90 22.51
C LYS A 21 8.00 1.61 22.79
N ALA A 22 9.26 1.77 23.21
CA ALA A 22 10.02 0.67 23.78
C ALA A 22 9.30 0.15 25.04
N PRO A 23 9.26 -1.18 25.29
CA PRO A 23 10.18 -2.19 24.74
C PRO A 23 9.64 -3.03 23.57
N SER A 24 8.52 -2.65 22.93
CA SER A 24 7.97 -3.43 21.80
C SER A 24 8.93 -3.45 20.59
N PHE A 25 8.99 -4.58 19.88
CA PHE A 25 9.91 -4.77 18.75
C PHE A 25 9.33 -5.69 17.66
N ARG A 26 9.82 -5.52 16.44
CA ARG A 26 9.52 -6.40 15.30
C ARG A 26 10.67 -7.36 15.06
N ASP A 27 10.36 -8.65 14.92
CA ASP A 27 11.34 -9.67 14.55
C ASP A 27 11.47 -9.83 13.02
N GLU A 28 12.41 -10.68 12.60
CA GLU A 28 12.72 -10.92 11.18
C GLU A 28 11.56 -11.58 10.40
N GLY A 29 10.56 -12.13 11.08
CA GLY A 29 9.41 -12.81 10.48
C GLY A 29 8.22 -11.90 10.16
N ASP A 30 8.41 -10.57 10.18
CA ASP A 30 7.32 -9.59 10.08
C ASP A 30 6.30 -9.72 11.23
N ILE A 31 6.75 -10.16 12.41
CA ILE A 31 5.94 -10.26 13.62
C ILE A 31 6.31 -9.12 14.56
N LEU A 32 5.31 -8.30 14.89
CA LEU A 32 5.45 -7.27 15.91
C LEU A 32 5.03 -7.83 17.27
N ARG A 33 6.00 -8.00 18.17
CA ARG A 33 5.78 -8.41 19.56
C ARG A 33 5.54 -7.18 20.41
N ILE A 34 4.45 -7.21 21.17
CA ILE A 34 3.98 -6.07 21.95
C ILE A 34 4.06 -6.45 23.42
N GLU A 35 4.85 -5.70 24.17
CA GLU A 35 5.03 -5.92 25.61
C GLU A 35 3.74 -5.67 26.38
N GLN A 36 3.52 -6.43 27.47
CA GLN A 36 2.28 -6.34 28.22
C GLN A 36 2.03 -4.91 28.72
N GLY A 37 0.85 -4.36 28.44
CA GLY A 37 0.46 -3.00 28.79
C GLY A 37 0.79 -1.96 27.72
N GLU A 38 1.75 -2.24 26.83
CA GLU A 38 2.15 -1.34 25.75
C GLU A 38 1.11 -1.23 24.63
N ARG A 39 1.23 -0.13 23.88
CA ARG A 39 0.34 0.20 22.77
C ARG A 39 1.10 0.46 21.49
N VAL A 40 0.51 0.02 20.39
CA VAL A 40 0.95 0.31 19.03
C VAL A 40 -0.18 0.99 18.29
N CYS A 41 0.12 2.11 17.64
CA CYS A 41 -0.84 2.88 16.87
C CYS A 41 -0.51 2.83 15.38
N PHE A 42 -1.54 2.59 14.56
CA PHE A 42 -1.44 2.47 13.10
C PHE A 42 -2.08 3.66 12.38
N ASP A 43 -2.18 4.83 13.04
CA ASP A 43 -2.60 6.11 12.43
C ASP A 43 -1.47 6.74 11.58
N THR A 44 -0.95 5.94 10.65
CA THR A 44 0.25 6.22 9.86
C THR A 44 -0.06 6.27 8.37
N TYR A 45 0.92 6.74 7.59
CA TYR A 45 0.75 6.97 6.16
C TYR A 45 0.35 5.69 5.40
N PHE A 46 1.00 4.56 5.68
CA PHE A 46 0.75 3.31 4.96
C PHE A 46 -0.39 2.47 5.55
N ASN A 47 -0.65 2.58 6.86
CA ASN A 47 -1.54 1.66 7.58
C ASN A 47 -2.84 2.30 8.09
N SER A 48 -3.21 3.47 7.56
CA SER A 48 -4.55 4.06 7.68
C SER A 48 -5.29 4.08 6.35
N VAL A 49 -6.62 4.21 6.37
CA VAL A 49 -7.46 4.25 5.17
C VAL A 49 -8.37 5.49 5.19
N SER A 50 -8.40 6.24 4.09
CA SER A 50 -9.23 7.44 3.95
C SER A 50 -10.64 7.06 3.51
N ALA A 51 -11.52 6.75 4.46
CA ALA A 51 -12.87 6.27 4.17
C ALA A 51 -13.67 7.25 3.31
N ASP A 52 -13.49 8.56 3.53
CA ASP A 52 -14.20 9.59 2.77
C ASP A 52 -13.76 9.65 1.30
N LYS A 53 -12.47 9.45 1.00
CA LYS A 53 -12.01 9.39 -0.38
C LYS A 53 -12.54 8.15 -1.08
N TRP A 54 -12.49 6.99 -0.41
CA TRP A 54 -13.01 5.74 -0.96
C TRP A 54 -14.50 5.85 -1.25
N ARG A 55 -15.31 6.35 -0.32
CA ARG A 55 -16.76 6.55 -0.55
C ARG A 55 -17.07 7.57 -1.64
N ARG A 56 -16.27 8.63 -1.75
CA ARG A 56 -16.50 9.69 -2.74
C ARG A 56 -16.21 9.24 -4.17
N TYR A 57 -15.20 8.39 -4.37
CA TYR A 57 -14.68 8.07 -5.70
C TYR A 57 -14.87 6.61 -6.12
N THR A 58 -15.45 5.75 -5.28
CA THR A 58 -15.62 4.32 -5.56
C THR A 58 -16.94 3.77 -4.99
N ALA A 59 -17.22 2.49 -5.25
CA ALA A 59 -18.37 1.79 -4.68
C ALA A 59 -18.18 1.37 -3.20
N ALA A 60 -16.98 1.49 -2.63
CA ALA A 60 -16.70 1.05 -1.26
C ALA A 60 -17.45 1.90 -0.22
N GLN A 61 -18.39 1.28 0.51
CA GLN A 61 -19.22 1.99 1.51
C GLN A 61 -18.85 1.67 2.96
N ASN A 62 -18.78 0.37 3.28
CA ASN A 62 -18.44 -0.12 4.60
C ASN A 62 -17.03 -0.71 4.57
N PHE A 63 -16.33 -0.58 5.69
CA PHE A 63 -14.96 -1.05 5.84
C PHE A 63 -14.87 -2.03 6.98
N SER A 64 -14.05 -3.04 6.80
CA SER A 64 -13.66 -3.98 7.84
C SER A 64 -12.14 -4.07 7.90
N LEU A 65 -11.65 -4.56 9.03
CA LEU A 65 -10.24 -4.75 9.30
C LEU A 65 -10.01 -6.22 9.65
N ARG A 66 -9.17 -6.88 8.85
CA ARG A 66 -8.64 -8.22 9.18
C ARG A 66 -7.27 -8.09 9.79
N LEU A 67 -7.06 -8.71 10.94
CA LEU A 67 -5.77 -8.73 11.64
C LEU A 67 -5.37 -10.16 11.99
N LYS A 68 -4.10 -10.49 11.79
CA LYS A 68 -3.49 -11.74 12.26
C LYS A 68 -2.83 -11.50 13.61
N LEU A 69 -3.38 -12.10 14.67
CA LEU A 69 -3.04 -11.81 16.06
C LEU A 69 -2.83 -13.10 16.87
N SER A 70 -1.98 -13.05 17.89
CA SER A 70 -1.83 -14.10 18.93
C SER A 70 -1.59 -13.47 20.29
N GLY A 71 -1.81 -14.22 21.36
CA GLY A 71 -1.85 -13.70 22.73
C GLY A 71 -3.17 -12.96 23.00
N LYS A 72 -3.21 -12.17 24.08
CA LYS A 72 -4.39 -11.41 24.48
C LYS A 72 -4.19 -9.93 24.13
N LEU A 73 -5.01 -9.40 23.22
CA LEU A 73 -4.95 -8.00 22.79
C LEU A 73 -6.30 -7.31 22.89
N ARG A 74 -6.26 -6.02 23.24
CA ARG A 74 -7.36 -5.08 23.03
C ARG A 74 -7.12 -4.38 21.69
N VAL A 75 -8.08 -4.53 20.77
CA VAL A 75 -8.11 -3.88 19.47
C VAL A 75 -9.07 -2.72 19.54
N VAL A 76 -8.60 -1.52 19.20
CA VAL A 76 -9.42 -0.29 19.22
C VAL A 76 -9.50 0.25 17.80
N LEU A 77 -10.71 0.29 17.24
CA LEU A 77 -10.98 0.94 15.95
C LEU A 77 -11.17 2.43 16.17
N CYS A 78 -10.51 3.25 15.37
CA CYS A 78 -10.50 4.70 15.52
C CYS A 78 -10.70 5.40 14.18
N SER A 79 -11.13 6.67 14.24
CA SER A 79 -11.01 7.62 13.13
C SER A 79 -10.22 8.85 13.55
N ARG A 80 -9.62 9.50 12.55
CA ARG A 80 -8.97 10.80 12.69
C ARG A 80 -9.54 11.79 11.68
N HIS A 81 -9.90 12.96 12.18
CA HIS A 81 -10.42 14.08 11.40
C HIS A 81 -9.48 15.28 11.50
N PHE A 82 -9.54 16.15 10.50
CA PHE A 82 -8.90 17.46 10.54
C PHE A 82 -9.98 18.54 10.50
N ILE A 83 -10.26 19.13 11.65
CA ILE A 83 -11.38 20.07 11.86
C ILE A 83 -10.77 21.33 12.49
N ASN A 84 -11.07 22.51 11.94
CA ASN A 84 -10.60 23.80 12.48
C ASN A 84 -9.08 23.83 12.75
N SER A 85 -8.31 23.31 11.79
CA SER A 85 -6.84 23.18 11.88
C SER A 85 -6.32 22.29 13.01
N GLN A 86 -7.18 21.45 13.59
CA GLN A 86 -6.83 20.51 14.66
C GLN A 86 -7.10 19.08 14.22
N SER A 87 -6.22 18.17 14.68
CA SER A 87 -6.43 16.75 14.49
C SER A 87 -7.24 16.18 15.65
N VAL A 88 -8.43 15.69 15.35
CA VAL A 88 -9.35 15.10 16.33
C VAL A 88 -9.39 13.59 16.14
N ARG A 89 -9.17 12.84 17.23
CA ARG A 89 -9.26 11.37 17.27
C ARG A 89 -10.60 10.96 17.89
N ALA A 90 -11.29 10.01 17.28
CA ALA A 90 -12.48 9.36 17.85
C ALA A 90 -12.27 7.86 17.96
N VAL A 91 -12.77 7.27 19.05
CA VAL A 91 -12.86 5.80 19.21
C VAL A 91 -14.21 5.37 18.66
N LEU A 92 -14.20 4.39 17.77
CA LEU A 92 -15.39 3.92 17.07
C LEU A 92 -15.90 2.60 17.64
N ALA A 93 -14.98 1.69 17.95
CA ALA A 93 -15.31 0.39 18.52
C ALA A 93 -14.08 -0.20 19.22
N GLU A 94 -14.33 -1.18 20.06
CA GLU A 94 -13.27 -1.88 20.79
C GLU A 94 -13.66 -3.33 21.03
N LYS A 95 -12.66 -4.23 20.95
CA LYS A 95 -12.84 -5.64 21.26
C LYS A 95 -11.56 -6.22 21.84
N VAL A 96 -11.70 -7.08 22.85
CA VAL A 96 -10.60 -7.93 23.34
C VAL A 96 -10.65 -9.25 22.59
N VAL A 97 -9.50 -9.69 22.09
CA VAL A 97 -9.30 -10.97 21.44
C VAL A 97 -8.21 -11.76 22.15
N GLN A 98 -8.31 -13.09 22.07
CA GLN A 98 -7.34 -14.00 22.64
C GLN A 98 -7.19 -15.22 21.74
N ALA A 99 -5.95 -15.58 21.41
CA ALA A 99 -5.62 -16.83 20.73
C ALA A 99 -4.24 -17.34 21.16
N ASP A 100 -4.09 -18.65 21.32
CA ASP A 100 -2.82 -19.26 21.74
C ASP A 100 -1.79 -19.31 20.60
N SER A 101 -2.27 -19.28 19.36
CA SER A 101 -1.47 -19.20 18.13
C SER A 101 -1.97 -18.05 17.25
N VAL A 102 -1.22 -17.71 16.19
CA VAL A 102 -1.65 -16.69 15.23
C VAL A 102 -2.98 -17.10 14.59
N GLN A 103 -3.98 -16.25 14.72
CA GLN A 103 -5.31 -16.41 14.12
C GLN A 103 -5.77 -15.10 13.48
N GLU A 104 -6.64 -15.20 12.48
CA GLU A 104 -7.23 -14.04 11.85
C GLU A 104 -8.51 -13.61 12.56
N PHE A 105 -8.62 -12.31 12.84
CA PHE A 105 -9.79 -11.68 13.43
C PHE A 105 -10.32 -10.60 12.49
N CYS A 106 -11.65 -10.56 12.32
CA CYS A 106 -12.33 -9.52 11.54
C CYS A 106 -13.03 -8.53 12.47
N PHE A 107 -12.88 -7.25 12.19
CA PHE A 107 -13.49 -6.14 12.93
C PHE A 107 -14.16 -5.20 11.94
N ASP A 108 -15.48 -5.07 12.04
CA ASP A 108 -16.23 -4.13 11.21
C ASP A 108 -16.18 -2.74 11.83
N PHE A 109 -15.87 -1.73 11.00
CA PHE A 109 -16.07 -0.35 11.42
C PHE A 109 -17.58 -0.05 11.49
N PRO A 110 -18.04 0.80 12.42
CA PRO A 110 -19.43 1.24 12.44
C PRO A 110 -19.87 1.77 11.08
N LYS A 111 -21.11 1.46 10.68
CA LYS A 111 -21.66 1.95 9.41
C LYS A 111 -21.58 3.48 9.36
N GLY A 112 -21.07 4.01 8.25
CA GLY A 112 -20.87 5.44 8.06
C GLY A 112 -19.64 6.03 8.73
N ALA A 113 -18.76 5.23 9.36
CA ALA A 113 -17.51 5.72 9.94
C ALA A 113 -16.67 6.48 8.91
N ASP A 114 -16.24 7.68 9.26
CA ASP A 114 -15.63 8.68 8.38
C ASP A 114 -14.23 9.13 8.82
N GLY A 115 -13.62 9.99 8.01
CA GLY A 115 -12.25 10.43 8.20
C GLY A 115 -11.21 9.38 7.78
N MET A 116 -10.04 9.48 8.41
CA MET A 116 -8.98 8.48 8.30
C MET A 116 -9.24 7.37 9.32
N LEU A 117 -9.66 6.20 8.86
CA LEU A 117 -9.83 5.03 9.72
C LEU A 117 -8.48 4.40 10.01
N PHE A 118 -8.29 3.99 11.26
CA PHE A 118 -7.11 3.29 11.72
C PHE A 118 -7.42 2.41 12.92
N PHE A 119 -6.43 1.69 13.41
CA PHE A 119 -6.56 0.89 14.63
C PHE A 119 -5.37 1.06 15.57
N GLU A 120 -5.61 0.71 16.82
CA GLU A 120 -4.61 0.59 17.87
C GLU A 120 -4.67 -0.83 18.46
N LEU A 121 -3.50 -1.32 18.86
CA LEU A 121 -3.36 -2.57 19.60
C LEU A 121 -2.81 -2.26 20.98
N GLN A 122 -3.39 -2.85 22.01
CA GLN A 122 -2.83 -2.87 23.35
C GLN A 122 -2.66 -4.32 23.81
N ALA A 123 -1.45 -4.69 24.20
CA ALA A 123 -1.18 -6.01 24.74
C ALA A 123 -1.72 -6.15 26.16
N LEU A 124 -2.48 -7.22 26.41
CA LEU A 124 -2.99 -7.58 27.74
C LEU A 124 -2.27 -8.80 28.33
N SER A 125 -1.40 -9.45 27.55
CA SER A 125 -0.50 -10.54 27.96
C SER A 125 0.89 -10.34 27.36
N GLY A 126 1.91 -10.97 27.96
CA GLY A 126 3.31 -10.86 27.51
C GLY A 126 3.67 -11.63 26.23
N ASN A 127 2.73 -12.40 25.66
CA ASN A 127 2.89 -13.13 24.39
C ASN A 127 2.07 -12.51 23.24
N ALA A 128 1.64 -11.25 23.38
CA ALA A 128 0.85 -10.56 22.37
C ALA A 128 1.68 -10.27 21.10
N ALA A 129 1.16 -10.65 19.95
CA ALA A 129 1.81 -10.40 18.67
C ALA A 129 0.84 -10.02 17.56
N TYR A 130 1.32 -9.19 16.63
CA TYR A 130 0.63 -8.77 15.42
C TYR A 130 1.45 -9.16 14.19
N CYS A 131 0.81 -9.86 13.24
CA CYS A 131 1.46 -10.51 12.10
C CYS A 131 0.94 -9.98 10.75
N GLY A 132 0.39 -8.75 10.72
CA GLY A 132 -0.16 -8.15 9.51
C GLY A 132 -1.68 -8.27 9.40
N GLY A 133 -2.20 -7.86 8.24
CA GLY A 133 -3.62 -7.80 7.99
C GLY A 133 -3.97 -6.94 6.79
N ALA A 134 -5.24 -6.57 6.65
CA ALA A 134 -5.72 -5.70 5.60
C ALA A 134 -7.01 -4.98 6.00
N TYR A 135 -7.19 -3.77 5.49
CA TYR A 135 -8.52 -3.19 5.35
C TYR A 135 -9.23 -3.81 4.15
N GLU A 136 -10.50 -4.12 4.32
CA GLU A 136 -11.40 -4.60 3.28
C GLU A 136 -12.63 -3.70 3.21
N CYS A 137 -13.37 -3.84 2.11
CA CYS A 137 -14.64 -3.15 1.93
C CYS A 137 -15.62 -4.06 1.22
N ASP A 138 -16.90 -3.82 1.46
CA ASP A 138 -17.96 -4.41 0.66
C ASP A 138 -17.96 -3.73 -0.72
N ALA A 139 -17.68 -4.51 -1.76
CA ALA A 139 -17.87 -4.12 -3.15
C ALA A 139 -18.45 -5.32 -3.90
N ALA A 140 -19.54 -5.10 -4.64
CA ALA A 140 -20.08 -6.18 -5.47
C ALA A 140 -19.12 -6.44 -6.63
N GLU A 141 -18.91 -7.71 -6.98
CA GLU A 141 -17.99 -8.11 -8.04
C GLU A 141 -18.31 -7.42 -9.38
N LYS A 142 -19.59 -7.23 -9.70
CA LYS A 142 -20.06 -6.50 -10.88
C LYS A 142 -19.60 -5.03 -10.94
N ASP A 143 -19.26 -4.44 -9.80
CA ASP A 143 -18.81 -3.04 -9.70
C ASP A 143 -17.28 -2.94 -9.82
N VAL A 144 -16.56 -4.08 -9.86
CA VAL A 144 -15.11 -4.14 -10.02
C VAL A 144 -14.79 -4.32 -11.50
N GLN A 145 -14.14 -3.31 -12.09
CA GLN A 145 -13.71 -3.37 -13.48
C GLN A 145 -12.40 -4.15 -13.61
N PRO A 146 -12.22 -4.96 -14.67
CA PRO A 146 -10.90 -5.48 -15.01
C PRO A 146 -10.01 -4.32 -15.41
N VAL A 147 -8.83 -4.22 -14.79
CA VAL A 147 -7.88 -3.13 -15.05
C VAL A 147 -6.59 -3.70 -15.64
N LYS A 148 -6.07 -3.02 -16.66
CA LYS A 148 -4.71 -3.16 -17.16
C LYS A 148 -4.04 -1.79 -17.11
N ILE A 149 -2.87 -1.71 -16.49
CA ILE A 149 -2.18 -0.45 -16.19
C ILE A 149 -1.05 -0.22 -17.21
N GLY A 150 -1.06 0.93 -17.89
CA GLY A 150 0.09 1.44 -18.62
C GLY A 150 0.89 2.41 -17.75
N VAL A 151 2.12 2.06 -17.39
CA VAL A 151 3.03 2.93 -16.62
C VAL A 151 3.83 3.78 -17.59
N ASP A 152 3.65 5.10 -17.58
CA ASP A 152 4.40 6.03 -18.41
C ASP A 152 5.59 6.64 -17.65
N ILE A 153 6.79 6.47 -18.18
CA ILE A 153 8.04 7.04 -17.66
C ILE A 153 8.68 7.93 -18.73
N CYS A 154 8.65 9.24 -18.49
CA CYS A 154 9.48 10.18 -19.24
C CYS A 154 10.88 10.26 -18.62
N THR A 155 11.94 10.11 -19.43
CA THR A 155 13.33 10.21 -18.96
C THR A 155 14.21 11.07 -19.87
N PHE A 156 15.22 11.71 -19.29
CA PHE A 156 16.27 12.46 -19.99
C PHE A 156 17.59 12.29 -19.24
N ARG A 157 18.51 11.47 -19.77
CA ARG A 157 19.85 11.24 -19.20
C ARG A 157 19.85 10.84 -17.71
N ARG A 158 18.95 9.90 -17.36
CA ARG A 158 18.81 9.32 -16.01
C ARG A 158 18.81 7.78 -16.08
N GLU A 159 19.71 7.24 -16.88
CA GLU A 159 19.83 5.82 -17.20
C GLU A 159 19.87 4.94 -15.95
N PRO A 160 20.68 5.24 -14.90
CA PRO A 160 20.71 4.40 -13.70
C PRO A 160 19.34 4.30 -13.00
N PHE A 161 18.56 5.39 -12.98
CA PHE A 161 17.26 5.43 -12.34
C PHE A 161 16.20 4.66 -13.13
N VAL A 162 16.12 4.91 -14.44
CA VAL A 162 15.11 4.23 -15.28
C VAL A 162 15.41 2.74 -15.40
N MET A 163 16.68 2.35 -15.57
CA MET A 163 17.08 0.94 -15.59
C MET A 163 16.80 0.27 -14.24
N GLY A 164 17.12 0.95 -13.12
CA GLY A 164 16.80 0.44 -11.78
C GLY A 164 15.30 0.24 -11.57
N ASN A 165 14.47 1.18 -12.02
CA ASN A 165 13.01 1.06 -11.93
C ASN A 165 12.47 -0.08 -12.81
N ILE A 166 12.93 -0.19 -14.07
CA ILE A 166 12.54 -1.30 -14.97
C ILE A 166 12.93 -2.65 -14.36
N ALA A 167 14.16 -2.78 -13.85
CA ALA A 167 14.62 -4.02 -13.22
C ALA A 167 13.76 -4.42 -12.01
N ARG A 168 13.40 -3.46 -11.16
CA ARG A 168 12.51 -3.71 -10.01
C ARG A 168 11.10 -4.08 -10.46
N MET A 169 10.53 -3.38 -11.45
CA MET A 169 9.21 -3.74 -11.98
C MET A 169 9.21 -5.12 -12.64
N ARG A 170 10.29 -5.51 -13.33
CA ARG A 170 10.47 -6.88 -13.85
C ARG A 170 10.44 -7.91 -12.73
N SER A 171 11.37 -7.80 -11.78
CA SER A 171 11.49 -8.70 -10.62
C SER A 171 10.20 -8.81 -9.80
N ASP A 172 9.58 -7.67 -9.48
CA ASP A 172 8.55 -7.63 -8.45
C ASP A 172 7.14 -7.81 -9.04
N ILE A 173 6.95 -7.50 -10.33
CA ILE A 173 5.64 -7.45 -10.99
C ILE A 173 5.58 -8.20 -12.32
N LEU A 174 6.35 -7.78 -13.33
CA LEU A 174 6.15 -8.24 -14.71
C LEU A 174 6.53 -9.71 -14.89
N GLU A 175 7.59 -10.17 -14.24
CA GLU A 175 8.09 -11.55 -14.31
C GLU A 175 7.71 -12.37 -13.05
N ASN A 176 6.95 -11.77 -12.14
CA ASN A 176 6.53 -12.40 -10.89
C ASN A 176 5.06 -12.83 -10.95
N ALA A 177 4.82 -14.11 -11.24
CA ALA A 177 3.47 -14.68 -11.29
C ALA A 177 2.67 -14.56 -9.97
N ALA A 178 3.33 -14.34 -8.83
CA ALA A 178 2.64 -14.11 -7.56
C ALA A 178 2.18 -12.65 -7.37
N SER A 179 2.58 -11.74 -8.27
CA SER A 179 2.14 -10.34 -8.22
C SER A 179 0.69 -10.22 -8.69
N PRO A 180 -0.17 -9.47 -7.98
CA PRO A 180 -1.54 -9.21 -8.44
C PRO A 180 -1.59 -8.35 -9.72
N LEU A 181 -0.46 -7.75 -10.11
CA LEU A 181 -0.34 -6.94 -11.33
C LEU A 181 0.34 -7.71 -12.48
N HIS A 182 0.72 -8.97 -12.27
CA HIS A 182 1.29 -9.80 -13.34
C HIS A 182 0.28 -9.95 -14.48
N ASN A 183 0.71 -9.74 -15.73
CA ASN A 183 -0.14 -9.65 -16.93
C ASN A 183 -1.20 -8.53 -16.93
N HIS A 184 -1.22 -7.67 -15.90
CA HIS A 184 -2.12 -6.53 -15.77
C HIS A 184 -1.35 -5.18 -15.78
N MET A 185 -0.07 -5.19 -16.14
CA MET A 185 0.76 -3.99 -16.19
C MET A 185 1.77 -4.06 -17.34
N GLU A 186 1.94 -2.94 -18.04
CA GLU A 186 3.01 -2.73 -19.02
C GLU A 186 3.70 -1.39 -18.76
N VAL A 187 4.96 -1.28 -19.16
CA VAL A 187 5.80 -0.10 -18.92
C VAL A 187 6.17 0.55 -20.26
N PHE A 188 5.94 1.85 -20.36
CA PHE A 188 6.23 2.67 -21.52
C PHE A 188 7.22 3.76 -21.12
N VAL A 189 8.35 3.83 -21.81
CA VAL A 189 9.42 4.79 -21.52
C VAL A 189 9.62 5.70 -22.73
N SER A 190 9.35 6.98 -22.53
CA SER A 190 9.70 8.03 -23.48
C SER A 190 11.12 8.52 -23.18
N ASP A 191 12.07 8.10 -24.01
CA ASP A 191 13.48 8.48 -23.88
C ASP A 191 13.76 9.78 -24.64
N ASN A 192 13.58 10.91 -23.95
CA ASN A 192 13.92 12.23 -24.48
C ASN A 192 15.43 12.46 -24.61
N GLY A 193 16.24 11.64 -23.92
CA GLY A 193 17.70 11.71 -23.96
C GLY A 193 18.27 11.02 -25.19
N GLN A 194 17.55 10.03 -25.73
CA GLN A 194 17.97 9.13 -26.79
C GLN A 194 19.29 8.42 -26.44
N THR A 195 19.38 7.94 -25.20
CA THR A 195 20.60 7.35 -24.62
C THR A 195 20.40 5.91 -24.15
N LEU A 196 19.17 5.39 -24.18
CA LEU A 196 18.89 4.01 -23.76
C LEU A 196 19.15 3.00 -24.88
N ASP A 197 19.50 1.77 -24.47
CA ASP A 197 19.65 0.63 -25.36
C ASP A 197 18.28 -0.03 -25.57
N TYR A 198 17.64 0.29 -26.70
CA TYR A 198 16.27 -0.14 -27.00
C TYR A 198 16.17 -1.65 -27.21
N ASP A 199 17.14 -2.25 -27.91
CA ASP A 199 17.13 -3.69 -28.22
C ASP A 199 17.24 -4.52 -26.94
N LYS A 200 18.02 -4.04 -25.97
CA LYS A 200 18.17 -4.70 -24.67
C LYS A 200 16.97 -4.51 -23.75
N LEU A 201 16.32 -3.35 -23.80
CA LEU A 201 15.26 -3.00 -22.85
C LEU A 201 13.88 -3.44 -23.30
N ASN A 202 13.61 -3.45 -24.61
CA ASN A 202 12.29 -3.79 -25.13
C ASN A 202 11.94 -5.26 -24.89
N SER A 203 10.69 -5.49 -24.51
CA SER A 203 10.07 -6.81 -24.36
C SER A 203 8.56 -6.67 -24.51
N ASP A 204 7.81 -7.78 -24.46
CA ASP A 204 6.35 -7.75 -24.63
C ASP A 204 5.62 -6.82 -23.63
N THR A 205 6.24 -6.57 -22.47
CA THR A 205 5.69 -5.75 -21.38
C THR A 205 6.47 -4.46 -21.09
N VAL A 206 7.56 -4.19 -21.82
CA VAL A 206 8.40 -3.00 -21.64
C VAL A 206 8.69 -2.39 -23.00
N HIS A 207 8.24 -1.15 -23.21
CA HIS A 207 8.30 -0.44 -24.49
C HIS A 207 9.06 0.87 -24.29
N VAL A 208 10.28 0.95 -24.80
CA VAL A 208 11.16 2.12 -24.77
C VAL A 208 11.23 2.70 -26.17
N VAL A 209 10.81 3.96 -26.29
CA VAL A 209 10.79 4.68 -27.58
C VAL A 209 11.64 5.95 -27.52
N PRO A 210 12.41 6.26 -28.58
CA PRO A 210 13.11 7.53 -28.66
C PRO A 210 12.12 8.68 -28.82
N ASN A 211 12.41 9.80 -28.15
CA ASN A 211 11.64 11.03 -28.27
C ASN A 211 12.56 12.25 -28.38
N ALA A 212 12.09 13.32 -29.02
CA ALA A 212 12.80 14.59 -28.99
C ALA A 212 12.82 15.16 -27.55
N ASN A 213 13.78 16.01 -27.22
CA ASN A 213 13.77 16.71 -25.92
C ASN A 213 12.72 17.83 -25.91
N VAL A 214 11.47 17.45 -25.66
CA VAL A 214 10.30 18.33 -25.60
C VAL A 214 9.78 18.53 -24.16
N GLY A 215 10.68 18.34 -23.19
CA GLY A 215 10.36 18.43 -21.76
C GLY A 215 9.41 17.33 -21.28
N GLY A 216 8.97 17.45 -20.02
CA GLY A 216 8.11 16.45 -19.38
C GLY A 216 6.74 16.33 -20.05
N ALA A 217 6.11 17.46 -20.40
CA ALA A 217 4.80 17.45 -21.04
C ALA A 217 4.81 16.68 -22.37
N GLY A 218 5.80 16.92 -23.22
CA GLY A 218 5.93 16.19 -24.48
C GLY A 218 6.35 14.73 -24.29
N GLY A 219 7.16 14.43 -23.26
CA GLY A 219 7.51 13.05 -22.90
C GLY A 219 6.30 12.24 -22.42
N PHE A 220 5.51 12.75 -21.48
CA PHE A 220 4.28 12.07 -21.05
C PHE A 220 3.21 12.01 -22.16
N THR A 221 3.13 13.04 -23.01
CA THR A 221 2.26 12.97 -24.21
C THR A 221 2.70 11.84 -25.13
N ARG A 222 4.02 11.66 -25.33
CA ARG A 222 4.56 10.56 -26.12
C ARG A 222 4.23 9.21 -25.50
N GLY A 223 4.40 9.05 -24.19
CA GLY A 223 4.06 7.81 -23.49
C GLY A 223 2.57 7.46 -23.60
N MET A 224 1.67 8.43 -23.39
CA MET A 224 0.23 8.23 -23.62
C MET A 224 -0.10 7.79 -25.05
N ILE A 225 0.56 8.36 -26.06
CA ILE A 225 0.36 7.97 -27.47
C ILE A 225 0.76 6.50 -27.69
N GLU A 226 1.87 6.04 -27.10
CA GLU A 226 2.28 4.64 -27.25
C GLU A 226 1.36 3.68 -26.49
N ILE A 227 0.91 4.05 -25.29
CA ILE A 227 -0.05 3.25 -24.51
C ILE A 227 -1.35 3.02 -25.30
N LEU A 228 -1.88 4.06 -25.96
CA LEU A 228 -3.11 4.02 -26.76
C LEU A 228 -2.96 3.24 -28.08
N LYS A 229 -1.74 2.99 -28.56
CA LYS A 229 -1.51 2.14 -29.74
C LYS A 229 -1.39 0.67 -29.38
N ALA A 230 -0.92 0.38 -28.17
CA ALA A 230 -0.68 -0.98 -27.71
C ALA A 230 -1.94 -1.66 -27.14
N ASN A 231 -3.01 -0.91 -26.87
CA ASN A 231 -4.28 -1.40 -26.30
C ASN A 231 -5.47 -0.82 -27.06
#